data_AF-A0A529I092-F1
#
_entry.id   AF-A0A529I092-F1
#
_cell.length_a   1.000
_cell.length_b   1.000
_cell.length_c   1.000
_cell.angle_alpha   90.00
_cell.angle_beta   90.00
_cell.angle_gamma   90.00
#
_symmetry.space_group_name_H-M   'P 1'
#
loop_
_entity.id
_entity.type
_entity.pdbx_description
1 polymer ?
#
loop_
_entity_poly.entity_id
_entity_poly.type
_entity_poly.pdbx_seq_one_letter_code
_entity_poly.pdbx_strand_id
1 'polypeptide(L)'
;MGTLARIYTPAEAAAVSGIGIKAVHNAIDKRIVDTVPSTARRIGGVVRRALTGEDLLRLKLWYGVGATLPADRRYRLFEEIKAAPRAKTVRADDLLIVDVAEARKQLKARIVDLDEAEAAIGRVKGVMGGEPVFKGTRIPVRMITTMLAQGADEAEVLEGYPKLTPRVIELARMWVAAHPV
;
A
#
# COMPACT_ATOMS: atom_id res chain seq x y z
N MET A 1 15.59 5.68 -19.72
CA MET A 1 14.30 4.98 -19.88
C MET A 1 13.45 5.33 -18.67
N GLY A 2 12.49 6.25 -18.82
CA GLY A 2 11.66 6.69 -17.71
C GLY A 2 10.82 5.52 -17.21
N THR A 3 11.04 5.11 -15.96
CA THR A 3 10.18 4.15 -15.28
C THR A 3 8.77 4.74 -15.32
N LEU A 4 7.84 4.11 -16.04
CA LEU A 4 6.44 4.48 -15.96
C LEU A 4 6.08 4.49 -14.48
N ALA A 5 5.63 5.63 -13.98
CA ALA A 5 5.28 5.77 -12.57
C ALA A 5 4.21 4.72 -12.25
N ARG A 6 4.55 3.75 -11.37
CA ARG A 6 3.60 2.74 -10.91
C ARG A 6 2.38 3.46 -10.33
N ILE A 7 1.21 3.04 -10.75
CA ILE A 7 -0.07 3.58 -10.29
C ILE A 7 -0.72 2.55 -9.38
N TYR A 8 -1.32 3.00 -8.28
CA TYR A 8 -1.88 2.17 -7.22
C TYR A 8 -3.39 2.31 -7.17
N THR A 9 -4.10 1.20 -6.98
CA THR A 9 -5.52 1.24 -6.60
C THR A 9 -5.68 1.79 -5.17
N PRO A 10 -6.89 2.23 -4.75
CA PRO A 10 -7.10 2.68 -3.37
C PRO A 10 -6.73 1.61 -2.32
N ALA A 11 -6.94 0.33 -2.63
CA ALA A 11 -6.58 -0.78 -1.75
C ALA A 11 -5.06 -0.97 -1.65
N GLU A 12 -4.36 -0.96 -2.79
CA GLU A 12 -2.90 -0.99 -2.81
C GLU A 12 -2.31 0.23 -2.10
N ALA A 13 -2.89 1.42 -2.32
CA ALA A 13 -2.48 2.64 -1.64
C ALA A 13 -2.64 2.53 -0.12
N ALA A 14 -3.75 1.97 0.35
CA ALA A 14 -3.98 1.71 1.77
C ALA A 14 -2.91 0.77 2.34
N ALA A 15 -2.66 -0.36 1.67
CA ALA A 15 -1.68 -1.35 2.10
C ALA A 15 -0.25 -0.78 2.16
N VAL A 16 0.15 -0.03 1.13
CA VAL A 16 1.53 0.52 1.00
C VAL A 16 1.76 1.71 1.93
N SER A 17 0.80 2.62 2.04
CA SER A 17 0.91 3.80 2.92
C SER A 17 0.71 3.46 4.40
N GLY A 18 0.11 2.30 4.70
CA GLY A 18 -0.29 1.91 6.06
C GLY A 18 -1.52 2.67 6.56
N ILE A 19 -2.26 3.32 5.68
CA ILE A 19 -3.45 4.09 5.99
C ILE A 19 -4.69 3.25 5.73
N GLY A 20 -5.65 3.26 6.65
CA GLY A 20 -6.90 2.51 6.49
C GLY A 20 -7.66 2.91 5.22
N ILE A 21 -8.27 1.93 4.54
CA ILE A 21 -8.96 2.14 3.25
C ILE A 21 -10.01 3.25 3.29
N LYS A 22 -10.75 3.38 4.40
CA LYS A 22 -11.73 4.46 4.59
C LYS A 22 -11.08 5.85 4.58
N ALA A 23 -9.90 5.98 5.18
CA ALA A 23 -9.14 7.22 5.20
C ALA A 23 -8.52 7.54 3.82
N VAL A 24 -8.13 6.51 3.05
CA VAL A 24 -7.73 6.70 1.65
C VAL A 24 -8.90 7.24 0.82
N HIS A 25 -10.09 6.64 0.91
CA HIS A 25 -11.27 7.17 0.21
C HIS A 25 -11.62 8.59 0.66
N ASN A 26 -11.59 8.88 1.96
CA ASN A 26 -11.82 10.23 2.48
C ASN A 26 -10.83 11.26 1.91
N ALA A 27 -9.55 10.88 1.82
CA ALA A 27 -8.51 11.74 1.25
C ALA A 27 -8.77 12.02 -0.24
N ILE A 28 -9.22 11.02 -0.99
CA ILE A 28 -9.60 11.19 -2.39
C ILE A 28 -10.82 12.12 -2.51
N ASP A 29 -11.87 11.87 -1.72
CA ASP A 29 -13.12 12.63 -1.80
C ASP A 29 -12.93 14.11 -1.42
N LYS A 30 -12.05 14.36 -0.44
CA LYS A 30 -11.65 15.72 -0.03
C LYS A 30 -10.57 16.34 -0.92
N ARG A 31 -10.14 15.66 -2.00
CA ARG A 31 -9.07 16.11 -2.90
C ARG A 31 -7.78 16.46 -2.16
N ILE A 32 -7.47 15.68 -1.12
CA ILE A 32 -6.18 15.72 -0.43
C ILE A 32 -5.11 15.05 -1.29
N VAL A 33 -5.48 14.14 -2.20
CA VAL A 33 -4.59 13.52 -3.19
C VAL A 33 -5.15 13.70 -4.59
N ASP A 34 -4.25 13.72 -5.57
CA ASP A 34 -4.60 13.96 -6.97
C ASP A 34 -4.74 12.61 -7.67
N THR A 35 -5.98 12.15 -7.86
CA THR A 35 -6.17 10.84 -8.51
C THR A 35 -6.06 10.95 -10.02
N VAL A 36 -5.28 10.06 -10.63
CA VAL A 36 -5.22 9.93 -12.09
C VAL A 36 -6.30 8.97 -12.60
N PRO A 37 -6.90 9.24 -13.79
CA PRO A 37 -7.78 8.27 -14.44
C PRO A 37 -6.99 6.98 -14.74
N SER A 38 -7.43 5.84 -14.19
CA SER A 38 -6.78 4.56 -14.51
C SER A 38 -7.21 4.07 -15.90
N THR A 39 -6.23 3.69 -16.73
CA THR A 39 -6.44 2.96 -17.99
C THR A 39 -6.67 1.46 -17.78
N ALA A 40 -6.60 0.96 -16.53
CA ALA A 40 -6.85 -0.45 -16.21
C ALA A 40 -8.29 -0.83 -16.61
N ARG A 41 -8.38 -1.83 -17.49
CA ARG A 41 -9.58 -2.26 -18.24
C ARG A 41 -10.80 -2.50 -17.33
N ARG A 42 -11.97 -2.01 -17.77
CA ARG A 42 -13.28 -2.19 -17.12
C ARG A 42 -13.68 -3.66 -16.99
N ILE A 43 -14.18 -4.00 -15.81
CA ILE A 43 -15.45 -4.72 -15.66
C ILE A 43 -16.39 -3.73 -14.96
N GLY A 44 -17.46 -3.26 -15.62
CA GLY A 44 -18.55 -2.53 -14.94
C GLY A 44 -18.51 -0.98 -14.86
N GLY A 45 -17.91 -0.26 -15.83
CA GLY A 45 -18.29 1.14 -16.09
C GLY A 45 -17.74 2.26 -15.20
N VAL A 46 -17.19 1.98 -14.01
CA VAL A 46 -16.62 3.01 -13.12
C VAL A 46 -15.13 3.23 -13.41
N VAL A 47 -14.71 4.48 -13.66
CA VAL A 47 -13.28 4.84 -13.75
C VAL A 47 -12.65 4.59 -12.38
N ARG A 48 -11.77 3.59 -12.28
CA ARG A 48 -11.00 3.39 -11.05
C ARG A 48 -10.08 4.61 -10.87
N ARG A 49 -10.29 5.35 -9.78
CA ARG A 49 -9.36 6.38 -9.32
C ARG A 49 -8.06 5.67 -8.93
N ALA A 50 -6.94 6.14 -9.45
CA ALA A 50 -5.65 5.54 -9.16
C ALA A 50 -4.68 6.61 -8.63
N LEU A 51 -3.74 6.18 -7.78
CA LEU A 51 -2.84 7.02 -7.02
C LEU A 51 -1.41 6.83 -7.49
N THR A 52 -0.61 7.88 -7.47
CA THR A 52 0.83 7.83 -7.79
C THR A 52 1.67 7.59 -6.54
N GLY A 53 2.96 7.34 -6.70
CA GLY A 53 3.89 7.29 -5.55
C GLY A 53 3.95 8.60 -4.75
N GLU A 54 3.71 9.75 -5.39
CA GLU A 54 3.60 11.05 -4.70
C GLU A 54 2.34 11.13 -3.84
N ASP A 55 1.22 10.62 -4.34
CA ASP A 55 -0.03 10.54 -3.56
C ASP A 55 0.11 9.62 -2.36
N LEU A 56 0.86 8.52 -2.48
CA LEU A 56 1.13 7.64 -1.33
C LEU A 56 1.98 8.34 -0.26
N LEU A 57 2.99 9.10 -0.68
CA LEU A 57 3.78 9.92 0.23
C LEU A 57 2.90 10.99 0.91
N ARG A 58 2.02 11.62 0.13
CA ARG A 58 1.06 12.61 0.61
C ARG A 58 0.10 12.02 1.64
N LEU A 59 -0.48 10.85 1.38
CA LEU A 59 -1.31 10.11 2.34
C LEU A 59 -0.55 9.84 3.63
N LYS A 60 0.64 9.25 3.51
CA LYS A 60 1.46 8.86 4.66
C LYS A 60 1.78 10.05 5.55
N LEU A 61 2.22 11.17 4.97
CA LEU A 61 2.53 12.39 5.71
C LEU A 61 1.27 13.06 6.25
N TRP A 62 0.19 13.18 5.46
CA TRP A 62 -1.04 13.87 5.85
C TRP A 62 -1.66 13.27 7.12
N TYR A 63 -1.66 11.95 7.23
CA TYR A 63 -2.17 11.23 8.39
C TYR A 63 -1.10 11.05 9.48
N GLY A 64 0.18 10.86 9.12
CA GLY A 64 1.28 10.73 10.08
C GLY A 64 1.51 11.99 10.91
N VAL A 65 1.35 13.18 10.32
CA VAL A 65 1.46 14.46 11.03
C VAL A 65 0.11 15.06 11.43
N GLY A 66 -1.01 14.37 11.13
CA GLY A 66 -2.36 14.92 11.27
C GLY A 66 -2.78 15.24 12.71
N ALA A 67 -2.18 14.58 13.71
CA ALA A 67 -2.41 14.87 15.12
C ALA A 67 -1.58 16.08 15.62
N THR A 68 -0.49 16.41 14.92
CA THR A 68 0.46 17.46 15.31
C THR A 68 0.23 18.76 14.55
N LEU A 69 -0.22 18.66 13.30
CA LEU A 69 -0.34 19.78 12.37
C LEU A 69 -1.80 19.99 11.95
N PRO A 70 -2.34 21.22 12.12
CA PRO A 70 -3.64 21.57 11.59
C PRO A 70 -3.68 21.48 10.05
N ALA A 71 -4.89 21.45 9.48
CA ALA A 71 -5.07 21.17 8.04
C ALA A 71 -4.38 22.20 7.13
N ASP A 72 -4.48 23.49 7.43
CA ASP A 72 -3.84 24.60 6.70
C ASP A 72 -2.32 24.46 6.66
N ARG A 73 -1.68 24.10 7.78
CA ARG A 73 -0.23 23.87 7.85
C ARG A 73 0.19 22.63 7.07
N ARG A 74 -0.63 21.58 7.04
CA ARG A 74 -0.40 20.41 6.18
C ARG A 74 -0.42 20.78 4.70
N TYR A 75 -1.31 21.66 4.26
CA TYR A 75 -1.29 22.11 2.86
C TYR A 75 0.03 22.83 2.51
N ARG A 76 0.52 23.73 3.37
CA ARG A 76 1.81 24.40 3.16
C ARG A 76 2.98 23.42 3.11
N LEU A 77 3.00 22.42 3.99
CA LEU A 77 4.00 21.34 3.97
C LEU A 77 4.08 20.67 2.58
N PHE A 78 2.94 20.40 1.95
CA PHE A 78 2.93 19.78 0.62
C PHE A 78 3.35 20.73 -0.50
N GLU A 79 3.05 22.02 -0.40
CA GLU A 79 3.59 23.02 -1.35
C GLU A 79 5.12 23.09 -1.26
N GLU A 80 5.70 23.05 -0.05
CA GLU A 80 7.16 23.02 0.12
C GLU A 80 7.77 21.71 -0.41
N ILE A 81 7.13 20.56 -0.18
CA ILE A 81 7.57 19.28 -0.75
C ILE A 81 7.53 19.32 -2.29
N LYS A 82 6.50 19.94 -2.87
CA LYS A 82 6.36 20.08 -4.33
C LYS A 82 7.41 21.02 -4.92
N ALA A 83 7.73 22.11 -4.22
CA ALA A 83 8.79 23.04 -4.62
C ALA A 83 10.19 22.41 -4.52
N ALA A 84 10.40 21.52 -3.54
CA ALA A 84 11.66 20.80 -3.35
C ALA A 84 11.45 19.27 -3.24
N PRO A 85 11.20 18.55 -4.35
CA PRO A 85 10.84 17.12 -4.32
C PRO A 85 11.91 16.19 -3.74
N ARG A 86 13.16 16.65 -3.64
CA ARG A 86 14.29 15.89 -3.09
C ARG A 86 14.69 16.32 -1.68
N ALA A 87 13.96 17.27 -1.08
CA ALA A 87 14.20 17.68 0.29
C ALA A 87 14.07 16.49 1.25
N LYS A 88 15.09 16.30 2.09
CA LYS A 88 15.06 15.27 3.14
C LYS A 88 14.15 15.67 4.28
N THR A 89 14.15 16.96 4.61
CA THR A 89 13.38 17.55 5.70
C THR A 89 12.68 18.79 5.19
N VAL A 90 11.48 19.04 5.70
CA VAL A 90 10.67 20.22 5.34
C VAL A 90 10.18 20.89 6.62
N ARG A 91 10.24 22.21 6.69
CA ARG A 91 9.88 22.96 7.89
C ARG A 91 8.38 23.20 7.88
N ALA A 92 7.64 22.50 8.74
CA ALA A 92 6.19 22.67 8.82
C ALA A 92 5.78 23.89 9.67
N ASP A 93 6.62 24.28 10.64
CA ASP A 93 6.49 25.50 11.45
C ASP A 93 7.84 25.96 12.01
N ASP A 94 7.87 27.09 12.71
CA ASP A 94 9.09 27.70 13.25
C ASP A 94 9.99 26.71 13.99
N LEU A 95 9.38 25.81 14.76
CA LEU A 95 10.08 24.79 15.56
C LEU A 95 9.76 23.35 15.15
N LEU A 96 9.02 23.14 14.04
CA LEU A 96 8.61 21.81 13.60
C LEU A 96 9.19 21.47 12.23
N ILE A 97 10.01 20.42 12.20
CA ILE A 97 10.60 19.87 10.98
C ILE A 97 10.05 18.45 10.76
N VAL A 98 9.56 18.20 9.55
CA VAL A 98 9.07 16.89 9.12
C VAL A 98 10.17 16.19 8.32
N ASP A 99 10.56 15.00 8.76
CA ASP A 99 11.48 14.12 8.01
C ASP A 99 10.73 13.41 6.88
N VAL A 100 10.87 13.96 5.68
CA VAL A 100 10.26 13.42 4.46
C VAL A 100 11.10 12.25 3.92
N ALA A 101 12.41 12.22 4.18
CA ALA A 101 13.28 11.13 3.75
C ALA A 101 12.91 9.82 4.43
N GLU A 102 12.62 9.84 5.73
CA GLU A 102 12.17 8.66 6.47
C GLU A 102 10.82 8.18 5.95
N ALA A 103 9.88 9.09 5.68
CA ALA A 103 8.59 8.73 5.06
C ALA A 103 8.77 8.06 3.69
N ARG A 104 9.66 8.59 2.84
CA ARG A 104 10.01 7.99 1.54
C ARG A 104 10.67 6.63 1.68
N LYS A 105 11.58 6.46 2.64
CA LYS A 105 12.27 5.19 2.92
C LYS A 105 11.28 4.10 3.32
N GLN A 106 10.40 4.39 4.27
CA GLN A 106 9.36 3.46 4.70
C GLN A 106 8.41 3.11 3.55
N LEU A 107 8.02 4.10 2.75
CA LEU A 107 7.16 3.88 1.60
C LEU A 107 7.84 2.99 0.55
N LYS A 108 9.13 3.24 0.26
CA LYS A 108 9.91 2.42 -0.68
C LYS A 108 9.98 0.96 -0.22
N ALA A 109 10.23 0.71 1.06
CA ALA A 109 10.25 -0.65 1.60
C ALA A 109 8.90 -1.37 1.40
N ARG A 110 7.79 -0.69 1.71
CA ARG A 110 6.43 -1.22 1.51
C ARG A 110 6.07 -1.46 0.04
N ILE A 111 6.58 -0.64 -0.88
CA ILE A 111 6.41 -0.85 -2.32
C ILE A 111 7.14 -2.13 -2.75
N VAL A 112 8.38 -2.31 -2.29
CA VAL A 112 9.15 -3.53 -2.55
C VAL A 112 8.42 -4.75 -1.97
N ASP A 113 7.87 -4.66 -0.76
CA ASP A 113 7.05 -5.73 -0.19
C ASP A 113 5.83 -6.06 -1.07
N LEU A 114 5.14 -5.05 -1.62
CA LEU A 114 4.01 -5.30 -2.53
C LEU A 114 4.46 -5.97 -3.83
N ASP A 115 5.56 -5.50 -4.42
CA ASP A 115 6.15 -6.07 -5.63
C ASP A 115 6.53 -7.55 -5.41
N GLU A 116 7.20 -7.85 -4.30
CA GLU A 116 7.56 -9.21 -3.90
C GLU A 116 6.32 -10.08 -3.65
N ALA A 117 5.28 -9.52 -3.03
CA ALA A 117 4.04 -10.24 -2.77
C ALA A 117 3.30 -10.60 -4.07
N GLU A 118 3.20 -9.67 -5.01
CA GLU A 118 2.65 -9.90 -6.36
C GLU A 118 3.51 -10.88 -7.17
N ALA A 119 4.83 -10.90 -6.92
CA ALA A 119 5.73 -11.88 -7.51
C ALA A 119 5.61 -13.26 -6.86
N ALA A 120 5.27 -13.36 -5.58
CA ALA A 120 5.15 -14.63 -4.85
C ALA A 120 3.75 -15.27 -4.97
N ILE A 121 2.72 -14.47 -5.28
CA ILE A 121 1.31 -14.89 -5.29
C ILE A 121 0.76 -14.82 -6.72
N GLY A 122 0.01 -15.83 -7.12
CA GLY A 122 -0.57 -15.86 -8.46
C GLY A 122 -1.87 -16.65 -8.51
N ARG A 123 -2.65 -16.41 -9.57
CA ARG A 123 -3.82 -17.24 -9.90
C ARG A 123 -3.43 -18.22 -10.99
N VAL A 124 -3.72 -19.50 -10.78
CA VAL A 124 -3.48 -20.54 -11.79
C VAL A 124 -4.83 -21.02 -12.31
N LYS A 125 -5.07 -20.89 -13.62
CA LYS A 125 -6.32 -21.33 -14.26
C LYS A 125 -6.48 -22.84 -14.04
N GLY A 126 -7.63 -23.25 -13.48
CA GLY A 126 -7.92 -24.65 -13.18
C GLY A 126 -7.41 -25.15 -11.82
N VAL A 127 -6.75 -24.32 -11.02
CA VAL A 127 -6.38 -24.63 -9.64
C VAL A 127 -7.28 -23.84 -8.69
N MET A 128 -7.93 -24.52 -7.74
CA MET A 128 -8.80 -23.92 -6.70
C MET A 128 -9.80 -22.88 -7.27
N GLY A 129 -10.40 -23.14 -8.43
CA GLY A 129 -11.38 -22.22 -9.03
C GLY A 129 -10.83 -20.83 -9.42
N GLY A 130 -9.50 -20.67 -9.51
CA GLY A 130 -8.86 -19.37 -9.78
C GLY A 130 -8.53 -18.56 -8.51
N GLU A 131 -8.61 -19.18 -7.34
CA GLU A 131 -8.18 -18.58 -6.09
C GLU A 131 -6.67 -18.25 -6.10
N PRO A 132 -6.24 -17.11 -5.51
CA PRO A 132 -4.83 -16.79 -5.34
C PRO A 132 -4.12 -17.83 -4.47
N VAL A 133 -3.05 -18.41 -5.00
CA VAL A 133 -2.19 -19.39 -4.31
C VAL A 133 -0.75 -18.88 -4.24
N PHE A 134 0.00 -19.39 -3.25
CA PHE A 134 1.45 -19.19 -3.23
C PHE A 134 2.08 -19.92 -4.41
N LYS A 135 2.89 -19.22 -5.22
CA LYS A 135 3.51 -19.80 -6.42
C LYS A 135 4.36 -21.01 -6.05
N GLY A 136 4.31 -22.05 -6.88
CA GLY A 136 4.97 -23.33 -6.60
C GLY A 136 4.23 -24.22 -5.59
N THR A 137 3.06 -23.80 -5.11
CA THR A 137 2.21 -24.58 -4.21
C THR A 137 0.76 -24.60 -4.69
N ARG A 138 -0.08 -25.39 -4.01
CA ARG A 138 -1.55 -25.32 -4.13
C ARG A 138 -2.19 -24.74 -2.87
N ILE A 139 -1.41 -24.04 -2.05
CA ILE A 139 -1.86 -23.51 -0.77
C ILE A 139 -2.56 -22.16 -1.03
N PRO A 140 -3.86 -22.03 -0.68
CA PRO A 140 -4.57 -20.76 -0.88
C PRO A 140 -4.06 -19.69 0.07
N VAL A 141 -3.78 -18.50 -0.47
CA VAL A 141 -3.26 -17.37 0.31
C VAL A 141 -4.27 -16.93 1.36
N ARG A 142 -5.54 -16.81 0.95
CA ARG A 142 -6.60 -16.31 1.84
C ARG A 142 -6.89 -17.26 2.99
N MET A 143 -6.78 -18.57 2.77
CA MET A 143 -6.90 -19.58 3.83
C MET A 143 -5.87 -19.32 4.93
N ILE A 144 -4.58 -19.25 4.57
CA ILE A 144 -3.48 -19.02 5.52
C ILE A 144 -3.66 -17.69 6.26
N THR A 145 -3.96 -16.59 5.55
CA THR A 145 -4.16 -15.29 6.22
C THR A 145 -5.38 -15.27 7.13
N THR A 146 -6.42 -16.04 6.82
CA THR A 146 -7.64 -16.14 7.63
C THR A 146 -7.38 -16.92 8.91
N MET A 147 -6.66 -18.05 8.82
CA MET A 147 -6.22 -18.81 10.00
C MET A 147 -5.43 -17.93 10.97
N LEU A 148 -4.44 -17.19 10.45
CA LEU A 148 -3.63 -16.27 11.25
C LEU A 148 -4.47 -15.14 11.86
N ALA A 149 -5.43 -14.59 11.12
CA ALA A 149 -6.34 -13.57 11.63
C ALA A 149 -7.31 -14.09 12.71
N GLN A 150 -7.59 -15.39 12.72
CA GLN A 150 -8.38 -16.08 13.74
C GLN A 150 -7.54 -16.48 14.97
N GLY A 151 -6.25 -16.13 14.99
CA GLY A 151 -5.36 -16.38 16.12
C GLY A 151 -4.58 -17.69 16.05
N ALA A 152 -4.54 -18.36 14.88
CA ALA A 152 -3.62 -19.49 14.70
C ALA A 152 -2.17 -19.03 14.89
N ASP A 153 -1.38 -19.87 15.57
CA ASP A 153 0.04 -19.58 15.79
C ASP A 153 0.83 -19.66 14.48
N GLU A 154 1.73 -18.71 14.26
CA GLU A 154 2.47 -18.62 13.01
C GLU A 154 3.47 -19.79 12.85
N ALA A 155 4.07 -20.27 13.95
CA ALA A 155 4.98 -21.40 13.90
C ALA A 155 4.23 -22.71 13.61
N GLU A 156 3.07 -22.91 14.21
CA GLU A 156 2.20 -24.07 13.89
C GLU A 156 1.76 -24.07 12.42
N VAL A 157 1.40 -22.91 11.87
CA VAL A 157 1.08 -22.77 10.44
C VAL A 157 2.28 -23.14 9.56
N LEU A 158 3.48 -22.68 9.92
CA LEU A 158 4.70 -22.99 9.17
C LEU A 158 5.08 -24.48 9.26
N GLU A 159 4.84 -25.13 10.40
CA GLU A 159 5.02 -26.57 10.57
C GLU A 159 4.05 -27.38 9.70
N GLY A 160 2.77 -26.96 9.65
CA GLY A 160 1.75 -27.58 8.81
C GLY A 160 1.95 -27.34 7.31
N TYR A 161 2.68 -26.28 6.94
CA TYR A 161 2.97 -25.91 5.55
C TYR A 161 4.46 -25.62 5.32
N PRO A 162 5.34 -26.65 5.28
CA PRO A 162 6.80 -26.47 5.22
C PRO A 162 7.35 -25.74 3.99
N LYS A 163 6.52 -25.52 2.97
CA LYS A 163 6.87 -24.73 1.78
C LYS A 163 6.71 -23.22 2.00
N LEU A 164 6.06 -22.81 3.07
CA LEU A 164 5.89 -21.41 3.44
C LEU A 164 7.06 -20.96 4.32
N THR A 165 7.31 -19.66 4.29
CA THR A 165 8.31 -19.01 5.15
C THR A 165 7.65 -17.84 5.87
N PRO A 166 8.22 -17.38 7.00
CA PRO A 166 7.71 -16.19 7.69
C PRO A 166 7.58 -14.99 6.75
N ARG A 167 8.59 -14.77 5.88
CA ARG A 167 8.55 -13.71 4.88
C ARG A 167 7.38 -13.85 3.91
N VAL A 168 7.09 -15.06 3.43
CA VAL A 168 5.95 -15.29 2.52
C VAL A 168 4.61 -15.05 3.24
N ILE A 169 4.52 -15.29 4.55
CA ILE A 169 3.35 -14.96 5.36
C ILE A 169 3.18 -13.42 5.48
N GLU A 170 4.25 -12.68 5.73
CA GLU A 170 4.21 -11.21 5.74
C GLU A 170 3.72 -10.65 4.40
N LEU A 171 4.30 -11.16 3.30
CA LEU A 171 3.91 -10.81 1.93
C LEU A 171 2.45 -11.18 1.65
N ALA A 172 1.95 -12.31 2.18
CA ALA A 172 0.54 -12.69 2.07
C ALA A 172 -0.39 -11.67 2.71
N ARG A 173 -0.07 -11.19 3.91
CA ARG A 173 -0.85 -10.16 4.61
C ARG A 173 -0.86 -8.86 3.80
N MET A 174 0.29 -8.46 3.26
CA MET A 174 0.42 -7.30 2.37
C MET A 174 -0.45 -7.45 1.11
N TRP A 175 -0.38 -8.61 0.46
CA TRP A 175 -1.14 -8.90 -0.76
C TRP A 175 -2.65 -8.87 -0.52
N VAL A 176 -3.13 -9.50 0.56
CA VAL A 176 -4.55 -9.55 0.91
C VAL A 176 -5.09 -8.16 1.22
N ALA A 177 -4.32 -7.32 1.90
CA ALA A 177 -4.69 -5.93 2.15
C ALA A 177 -4.79 -5.11 0.85
N ALA A 178 -3.87 -5.34 -0.11
CA ALA A 178 -3.85 -4.68 -1.41
C ALA A 178 -4.93 -5.21 -2.39
N HIS A 179 -5.37 -6.45 -2.21
CA HIS A 179 -6.32 -7.14 -3.08
C HIS A 179 -7.52 -7.65 -2.25
N PRO A 180 -8.41 -6.77 -1.77
CA PRO A 180 -9.65 -7.20 -1.11
C PRO A 180 -10.56 -7.96 -2.08
N VAL A 181 -11.47 -8.77 -1.53
CA VAL A 181 -12.50 -9.51 -2.29
C VAL A 181 -13.59 -8.55 -2.76
#